data_AF-A0A7S4CF74-F1
#
_entry.id   AF-A0A7S4CF74-F1
#
_cell.length_a   1.000
_cell.length_b   1.000
_cell.length_c   1.000
_cell.angle_alpha   90.00
_cell.angle_beta   90.00
_cell.angle_gamma   90.00
#
_symmetry.space_group_name_H-M   'P 1'
#
loop_
_entity.id
_entity.type
_entity.pdbx_description
1 polymer ?
#
loop_
_entity_poly.entity_id
_entity_poly.type
_entity_poly.pdbx_seq_one_letter_code
_entity_poly.pdbx_strand_id
1 'polypeptide(L)'
;LERLQMLHSSLQQLQDLVADPDWREVAPLVHVVKRLFAHFAEHKDIPTLQQASAQFTAMQTDFTRKITDQFTAYDPMIDGRAPDNMAHACAVIDAVGPEASKAFMHNFIQNLLEKYQRKFHHGEASAQLMNTNDRYQWFRRLLQCMNDNCPDVFPTDWCLPQELAVEFCLLTNQELTYQLQAEAA
;
A
#
# COMPACT_ATOMS: atom_id res chain seq x y z
N LEU A 1 -30.89 -18.06 -10.49
CA LEU A 1 -30.65 -17.35 -11.77
C LEU A 1 -30.30 -15.88 -11.54
N GLU A 2 -31.14 -15.13 -10.81
CA GLU A 2 -30.97 -13.69 -10.56
C GLU A 2 -29.60 -13.29 -9.95
N ARG A 3 -29.11 -14.06 -8.96
CA ARG A 3 -27.80 -13.78 -8.32
C ARG A 3 -26.60 -13.97 -9.24
N LEU A 4 -26.69 -14.89 -10.21
CA LEU A 4 -25.64 -15.11 -11.21
C LEU A 4 -25.62 -13.97 -12.23
N GLN A 5 -26.81 -13.50 -12.64
CA GLN A 5 -26.94 -12.31 -13.48
C GLN A 5 -26.41 -11.06 -12.76
N MET A 6 -26.74 -10.91 -11.48
CA MET A 6 -26.20 -9.84 -10.63
C MET A 6 -24.67 -9.89 -10.58
N LEU A 7 -24.09 -11.06 -10.33
CA LEU A 7 -22.62 -11.25 -10.32
C LEU A 7 -21.99 -10.80 -11.65
N HIS A 8 -22.54 -11.25 -12.78
CA HIS A 8 -22.02 -10.87 -14.09
C HIS A 8 -22.12 -9.35 -14.32
N SER A 9 -23.25 -8.73 -13.97
CA SER A 9 -23.41 -7.28 -14.09
C SER A 9 -22.46 -6.48 -13.19
N SER A 10 -22.23 -6.93 -11.95
CA SER A 10 -21.30 -6.28 -11.03
C SER A 10 -19.84 -6.42 -11.48
N LEU A 11 -19.48 -7.57 -12.07
CA LEU A 11 -18.15 -7.74 -12.66
C LEU A 11 -17.94 -6.85 -13.88
N GLN A 12 -18.97 -6.68 -14.72
CA GLN A 12 -18.88 -5.75 -15.85
C GLN A 12 -18.71 -4.31 -15.38
N GLN A 13 -19.51 -3.87 -14.40
CA GLN A 13 -19.37 -2.53 -13.81
C GLN A 13 -17.96 -2.30 -13.22
N LEU A 14 -17.43 -3.30 -12.51
CA LEU A 14 -16.08 -3.22 -11.95
C LEU A 14 -15.02 -3.14 -13.06
N GLN A 15 -15.21 -3.89 -14.16
CA GLN A 15 -14.31 -3.84 -15.31
C GLN A 15 -14.28 -2.47 -15.99
N ASP A 16 -15.44 -1.81 -16.11
CA ASP A 16 -15.55 -0.47 -16.69
C ASP A 16 -14.84 0.56 -15.78
N LEU A 17 -15.02 0.46 -14.46
CA LEU A 17 -14.33 1.32 -13.48
C LEU A 17 -12.83 1.07 -13.40
N VAL A 18 -12.34 -0.12 -13.73
CA VAL A 18 -10.89 -0.36 -13.77
C VAL A 18 -10.22 0.44 -14.91
N ALA A 19 -10.95 0.76 -16.00
CA ALA A 19 -10.39 1.51 -17.12
C ALA A 19 -10.19 3.00 -16.80
N ASP A 20 -11.13 3.62 -16.09
CA ASP A 20 -11.05 5.01 -15.59
C ASP A 20 -11.46 5.02 -14.09
N PRO A 21 -10.49 4.90 -13.17
CA PRO A 21 -10.78 4.54 -11.80
C PRO A 21 -11.33 5.69 -10.95
N ASP A 22 -12.62 5.60 -10.61
CA ASP A 22 -13.16 6.20 -9.40
C ASP A 22 -13.08 5.20 -8.24
N TRP A 23 -12.01 5.30 -7.44
CA TRP A 23 -11.77 4.44 -6.28
C TRP A 23 -12.92 4.44 -5.27
N ARG A 24 -13.73 5.50 -5.23
CA ARG A 24 -14.88 5.61 -4.34
C ARG A 24 -15.95 4.55 -4.64
N GLU A 25 -16.13 4.19 -5.91
CA GLU A 25 -17.12 3.20 -6.34
C GLU A 25 -16.57 1.78 -6.39
N VAL A 26 -15.25 1.63 -6.57
CA VAL A 26 -14.58 0.33 -6.65
C VAL A 26 -14.71 -0.46 -5.35
N ALA A 27 -14.43 0.14 -4.19
CA ALA A 27 -14.44 -0.59 -2.92
C ALA A 27 -15.82 -1.20 -2.57
N PRO A 28 -16.95 -0.44 -2.66
CA PRO A 28 -18.29 -1.02 -2.47
C PRO A 28 -18.58 -2.19 -3.42
N LEU A 29 -18.21 -2.08 -4.71
CA LEU A 29 -18.43 -3.14 -5.68
C LEU A 29 -17.60 -4.40 -5.39
N VAL A 30 -16.35 -4.24 -4.95
CA VAL A 30 -15.50 -5.35 -4.50
C VAL A 30 -16.18 -6.12 -3.35
N HIS A 31 -16.76 -5.41 -2.36
CA HIS A 31 -17.51 -6.07 -1.29
C HIS A 31 -18.77 -6.79 -1.79
N VAL A 32 -19.52 -6.18 -2.71
CA VAL A 32 -20.72 -6.80 -3.31
C VAL A 32 -20.34 -8.10 -4.03
N VAL A 33 -19.32 -8.06 -4.89
CA VAL A 33 -18.85 -9.22 -5.66
C VAL A 33 -18.35 -10.31 -4.73
N LYS A 34 -17.56 -9.98 -3.70
CA LYS A 34 -17.12 -10.96 -2.68
C LYS A 34 -18.29 -11.63 -1.97
N ARG A 35 -19.31 -10.87 -1.57
CA ARG A 35 -20.52 -11.41 -0.93
C ARG A 35 -21.29 -12.33 -1.86
N LEU A 36 -21.37 -12.01 -3.15
CA LEU A 36 -21.98 -12.88 -4.15
C LEU A 36 -21.20 -14.19 -4.30
N PHE A 37 -19.86 -14.15 -4.40
CA PHE A 37 -19.04 -15.36 -4.42
C PHE A 37 -19.20 -16.21 -3.17
N ALA A 38 -19.27 -15.59 -1.99
CA ALA A 38 -19.50 -16.31 -0.73
C ALA A 38 -20.83 -17.10 -0.74
N HIS A 39 -21.87 -16.56 -1.39
CA HIS A 39 -23.14 -17.27 -1.55
C HIS A 39 -23.03 -18.50 -2.47
N PHE A 40 -22.08 -18.51 -3.41
CA PHE A 40 -21.84 -19.62 -4.33
C PHE A 40 -20.71 -20.57 -3.87
N ALA A 41 -20.27 -20.47 -2.61
CA ALA A 41 -19.13 -21.24 -2.10
C ALA A 41 -19.30 -22.77 -2.26
N GLU A 42 -20.51 -23.30 -2.10
CA GLU A 42 -20.85 -24.73 -2.29
C GLU A 42 -20.89 -25.16 -3.77
N HIS A 43 -20.87 -24.21 -4.69
CA HIS A 43 -20.97 -24.43 -6.14
C HIS A 43 -19.75 -23.89 -6.90
N LYS A 44 -18.63 -23.65 -6.21
CA LYS A 44 -17.41 -23.06 -6.78
C LYS A 44 -16.80 -23.85 -7.95
N ASP A 45 -17.14 -25.14 -8.09
CA ASP A 45 -16.60 -26.02 -9.13
C ASP A 45 -17.32 -25.86 -10.48
N ILE A 46 -18.38 -25.06 -10.54
CA ILE A 46 -19.04 -24.73 -11.80
C ILE A 46 -18.08 -23.90 -12.67
N PRO A 47 -17.78 -24.30 -13.92
CA PRO A 47 -16.79 -23.62 -14.76
C PRO A 47 -17.04 -22.12 -14.93
N THR A 48 -18.30 -21.70 -15.05
CA THR A 48 -18.67 -20.29 -15.16
C THR A 48 -18.29 -19.47 -13.91
N LEU A 49 -18.43 -20.06 -12.72
CA LEU A 49 -18.04 -19.40 -11.46
C LEU A 49 -16.52 -19.35 -11.30
N GLN A 50 -15.81 -20.38 -11.75
CA GLN A 50 -14.34 -20.36 -11.79
C GLN A 50 -13.81 -19.28 -12.73
N GLN A 51 -14.40 -19.14 -13.92
CA GLN A 51 -14.04 -18.09 -14.87
C GLN A 51 -14.32 -16.69 -14.29
N ALA A 52 -15.49 -16.49 -13.69
CA ALA A 52 -15.84 -15.24 -13.03
C ALA A 52 -14.89 -14.91 -11.86
N SER A 53 -14.52 -15.91 -11.06
CA SER A 53 -13.58 -15.73 -9.95
C SER A 53 -12.19 -15.38 -10.46
N ALA A 54 -11.71 -16.04 -11.52
CA ALA A 54 -10.42 -15.72 -12.12
C ALA A 54 -10.40 -14.30 -12.70
N GLN A 55 -11.48 -13.89 -13.37
CA GLN A 55 -11.65 -12.53 -13.88
C GLN A 55 -11.62 -11.51 -12.73
N PHE A 56 -12.33 -11.77 -11.63
CA PHE A 56 -12.33 -10.90 -10.45
C PHE A 56 -10.94 -10.78 -9.83
N THR A 57 -10.23 -11.89 -9.64
CA THR A 57 -8.85 -11.88 -9.12
C THR A 57 -7.92 -11.07 -10.02
N ALA A 58 -8.06 -11.17 -11.34
CA ALA A 58 -7.27 -10.38 -12.28
C ALA A 58 -7.54 -8.88 -12.13
N MET A 59 -8.82 -8.48 -11.95
CA MET A 59 -9.18 -7.09 -11.67
C MET A 59 -8.57 -6.61 -10.34
N GLN A 60 -8.64 -7.44 -9.29
CA GLN A 60 -8.05 -7.12 -7.98
C GLN A 60 -6.56 -6.83 -8.07
N THR A 61 -5.83 -7.65 -8.82
CA THR A 61 -4.41 -7.42 -9.11
C THR A 61 -4.19 -6.11 -9.87
N ASP A 62 -5.01 -5.80 -10.89
CA ASP A 62 -4.82 -4.60 -11.71
C ASP A 62 -5.05 -3.30 -10.92
N PHE A 63 -6.16 -3.19 -10.19
CA PHE A 63 -6.38 -1.97 -9.40
C PHE A 63 -5.42 -1.87 -8.21
N THR A 64 -5.01 -2.98 -7.59
CA THR A 64 -3.98 -2.96 -6.53
C THR A 64 -2.65 -2.41 -7.06
N ARG A 65 -2.26 -2.83 -8.28
CA ARG A 65 -1.09 -2.31 -8.97
C ARG A 65 -1.23 -0.81 -9.24
N LYS A 66 -2.33 -0.35 -9.85
CA LYS A 66 -2.57 1.07 -10.13
C LYS A 66 -2.54 1.94 -8.87
N ILE A 67 -3.12 1.46 -7.78
CA ILE A 67 -3.08 2.14 -6.48
C ILE A 67 -1.63 2.17 -5.96
N THR A 68 -0.90 1.06 -6.05
CA THR A 68 0.52 1.03 -5.66
C THR A 68 1.34 2.04 -6.47
N ASP A 69 1.15 2.11 -7.80
CA ASP A 69 1.82 3.06 -8.68
C ASP A 69 1.47 4.52 -8.34
N GLN A 70 0.22 4.80 -7.97
CA GLN A 70 -0.21 6.12 -7.50
C GLN A 70 0.53 6.52 -6.23
N PHE A 71 0.65 5.60 -5.25
CA PHE A 71 1.31 5.87 -3.98
C PHE A 71 2.83 5.94 -4.11
N THR A 72 3.45 5.19 -5.02
CA THR A 72 4.90 5.28 -5.24
C THR A 72 5.30 6.59 -5.91
N ALA A 73 4.43 7.15 -6.74
CA ALA A 73 4.63 8.45 -7.38
C ALA A 73 4.46 9.65 -6.42
N TYR A 74 3.85 9.44 -5.24
CA TYR A 74 3.61 10.47 -4.25
C TYR A 74 4.66 10.47 -3.14
N ASP A 75 5.28 11.61 -2.88
CA ASP A 75 6.18 11.83 -1.75
C ASP A 75 5.63 12.90 -0.79
N PRO A 76 5.28 12.53 0.45
CA PRO A 76 4.77 13.47 1.46
C PRO A 76 5.76 14.58 1.81
N MET A 77 7.07 14.41 1.61
CA MET A 77 8.07 15.46 1.88
C MET A 77 8.18 16.51 0.77
N ILE A 78 7.67 16.22 -0.44
CA ILE A 78 7.86 17.05 -1.64
C ILE A 78 6.53 17.57 -2.17
N ASP A 79 5.54 16.70 -2.33
CA ASP A 79 4.34 17.00 -3.08
C ASP A 79 3.29 17.77 -2.27
N GLY A 80 3.46 17.86 -0.95
CA GLY A 80 2.49 18.48 -0.05
C GLY A 80 1.25 17.60 0.10
N ARG A 81 0.07 18.23 0.26
CA ARG A 81 -1.17 17.52 0.62
C ARG A 81 -1.53 16.42 -0.38
N ALA A 82 -1.77 15.22 0.13
CA ALA A 82 -2.20 14.07 -0.63
C ALA A 82 -3.53 14.33 -1.37
N PRO A 83 -3.68 13.84 -2.61
CA PRO A 83 -4.95 13.83 -3.32
C PRO A 83 -6.08 13.14 -2.52
N ASP A 84 -7.27 13.73 -2.54
CA ASP A 84 -8.44 13.24 -1.78
C ASP A 84 -8.83 11.79 -2.17
N ASN A 85 -8.51 11.35 -3.39
CA ASN A 85 -8.82 10.01 -3.87
C ASN A 85 -7.92 8.91 -3.26
N MET A 86 -6.81 9.24 -2.60
CA MET A 86 -5.92 8.25 -1.97
C MET A 86 -6.59 7.54 -0.80
N ALA A 87 -7.46 8.22 -0.05
CA ALA A 87 -8.26 7.58 1.00
C ALA A 87 -9.20 6.52 0.43
N HIS A 88 -9.83 6.81 -0.71
CA HIS A 88 -10.66 5.84 -1.43
C HIS A 88 -9.84 4.67 -1.97
N ALA A 89 -8.61 4.93 -2.46
CA ALA A 89 -7.70 3.88 -2.87
C ALA A 89 -7.33 2.93 -1.72
N CYS A 90 -7.06 3.44 -0.51
CA CYS A 90 -6.85 2.60 0.67
C CYS A 90 -8.08 1.72 0.99
N ALA A 91 -9.30 2.27 0.87
CA ALA A 91 -10.52 1.49 1.05
C ALA A 91 -10.66 0.35 0.03
N VAL A 92 -10.18 0.55 -1.21
CA VAL A 92 -10.14 -0.52 -2.23
C VAL A 92 -9.18 -1.63 -1.81
N ILE A 93 -7.97 -1.30 -1.35
CA ILE A 93 -6.99 -2.28 -0.88
C ILE A 93 -7.54 -3.09 0.31
N ASP A 94 -8.18 -2.42 1.27
CA ASP A 94 -8.84 -3.08 2.40
C ASP A 94 -9.95 -4.03 1.93
N ALA A 95 -10.76 -3.60 0.95
CA ALA A 95 -11.79 -4.42 0.35
C ALA A 95 -11.24 -5.67 -0.37
N VAL A 96 -10.01 -5.63 -0.93
CA VAL A 96 -9.32 -6.82 -1.47
C VAL A 96 -9.00 -7.81 -0.36
N GLY A 97 -8.52 -7.31 0.77
CA GLY A 97 -8.35 -8.08 1.99
C GLY A 97 -7.05 -7.81 2.73
N PRO A 98 -6.85 -8.48 3.88
CA PRO A 98 -5.76 -8.19 4.80
C PRO A 98 -4.37 -8.48 4.22
N GLU A 99 -4.22 -9.54 3.42
CA GLU A 99 -2.93 -9.87 2.79
C GLU A 99 -2.53 -8.83 1.74
N ALA A 100 -3.49 -8.29 0.98
CA ALA A 100 -3.23 -7.19 0.06
C ALA A 100 -2.84 -5.92 0.80
N SER A 101 -3.51 -5.61 1.91
CA SER A 101 -3.19 -4.46 2.76
C SER A 101 -1.78 -4.55 3.35
N LYS A 102 -1.39 -5.72 3.88
CA LYS A 102 -0.03 -5.95 4.39
C LYS A 102 1.03 -5.80 3.29
N ALA A 103 0.81 -6.42 2.14
CA ALA A 103 1.75 -6.35 1.02
C ALA A 103 1.89 -4.90 0.50
N PHE A 104 0.78 -4.20 0.37
CA PHE A 104 0.75 -2.78 -0.01
C PHE A 104 1.52 -1.91 0.99
N MET A 105 1.24 -2.06 2.30
CA MET A 105 1.94 -1.29 3.34
C MET A 105 3.44 -1.53 3.32
N HIS A 106 3.86 -2.79 3.21
CA HIS A 106 5.28 -3.14 3.12
C HIS A 106 5.94 -2.41 1.94
N ASN A 107 5.37 -2.51 0.74
CA ASN A 107 5.91 -1.85 -0.45
C ASN A 107 5.94 -0.32 -0.31
N PHE A 108 4.89 0.27 0.27
CA PHE A 108 4.81 1.71 0.47
C PHE A 108 5.86 2.22 1.47
N ILE A 109 6.05 1.52 2.59
CA ILE A 109 7.09 1.85 3.58
C ILE A 109 8.48 1.76 2.97
N GLN A 110 8.76 0.70 2.20
CA GLN A 110 10.03 0.57 1.49
C GLN A 110 10.27 1.72 0.52
N ASN A 111 9.24 2.13 -0.23
CA ASN A 111 9.32 3.28 -1.13
C ASN A 111 9.61 4.59 -0.37
N LEU A 112 8.92 4.86 0.75
CA LEU A 112 9.18 6.05 1.57
C LEU A 112 10.61 6.09 2.13
N LEU A 113 11.14 4.94 2.54
CA LEU A 113 12.48 4.83 3.13
C LEU A 113 13.59 4.68 2.09
N GLU A 114 13.29 4.58 0.80
CA GLU A 114 14.31 4.47 -0.25
C GLU A 114 15.26 5.69 -0.25
N LYS A 115 14.72 6.90 -0.03
CA LYS A 115 15.52 8.14 0.07
C LYS A 115 16.39 8.16 1.32
N TYR A 116 15.90 7.60 2.42
CA TYR A 116 16.69 7.42 3.63
C TYR A 116 17.86 6.47 3.39
N GLN A 117 17.57 5.29 2.83
CA GLN A 117 18.57 4.29 2.51
C GLN A 117 19.66 4.88 1.60
N ARG A 118 19.29 5.57 0.52
CA ARG A 118 20.24 6.24 -0.38
C ARG A 118 21.09 7.30 0.33
N LYS A 119 20.47 8.16 1.15
CA LYS A 119 21.18 9.25 1.83
C LYS A 119 22.16 8.73 2.89
N PHE A 120 21.84 7.65 3.57
CA PHE A 120 22.60 7.17 4.72
C PHE A 120 23.26 5.81 4.51
N HIS A 121 23.42 5.42 3.24
CA HIS A 121 24.14 4.23 2.82
C HIS A 121 25.61 4.33 3.20
N HIS A 122 26.19 3.24 3.68
CA HIS A 122 27.62 3.16 3.92
C HIS A 122 28.45 3.63 2.71
N GLY A 123 29.53 4.36 2.99
CA GLY A 123 30.35 5.05 1.97
C GLY A 123 29.98 6.51 1.77
N GLU A 124 28.74 6.91 2.08
CA GLU A 124 28.34 8.32 2.06
C GLU A 124 28.84 9.07 3.29
N ALA A 125 29.21 10.35 3.13
CA ALA A 125 29.64 11.19 4.26
C ALA A 125 28.52 11.37 5.30
N SER A 126 27.27 11.48 4.84
CA SER A 126 26.08 11.55 5.70
C SER A 126 25.87 10.30 6.53
N ALA A 127 26.42 9.15 6.12
CA ALA A 127 26.20 7.90 6.83
C ALA A 127 26.98 7.85 8.15
N GLN A 128 28.11 8.55 8.28
CA GLN A 128 29.05 8.46 9.42
C GLN A 128 28.38 8.45 10.81
N LEU A 129 28.99 7.75 11.77
CA LEU A 129 28.45 7.59 13.13
C LEU A 129 28.15 8.94 13.82
N MET A 130 28.96 9.98 13.58
CA MET A 130 28.71 11.33 14.11
C MET A 130 27.39 11.94 13.63
N ASN A 131 26.90 11.53 12.46
CA ASN A 131 25.66 12.00 11.84
C ASN A 131 24.44 11.15 12.25
N THR A 132 24.56 10.33 13.29
CA THR A 132 23.45 9.52 13.81
C THR A 132 22.23 10.37 14.16
N ASN A 133 22.42 11.57 14.71
CA ASN A 133 21.31 12.47 15.04
C ASN A 133 20.53 12.91 13.79
N ASP A 134 21.20 13.08 12.65
CA ASP A 134 20.58 13.52 11.40
C ASP A 134 19.63 12.47 10.82
N ARG A 135 19.90 11.18 11.07
CA ARG A 135 18.98 10.07 10.72
C ARG A 135 17.63 10.24 11.41
N TYR A 136 17.65 10.51 12.72
CA TYR A 136 16.42 10.72 13.50
C TYR A 136 15.74 12.04 13.18
N GLN A 137 16.49 13.11 12.85
CA GLN A 137 15.89 14.36 12.39
C GLN A 137 15.17 14.17 11.05
N TRP A 138 15.78 13.45 10.11
CA TRP A 138 15.16 13.10 8.84
C TRP A 138 13.86 12.31 9.06
N PHE A 139 13.89 11.32 9.95
CA PHE A 139 12.71 10.50 10.25
C PHE A 139 11.58 11.28 10.92
N ARG A 140 11.90 12.15 11.89
CA ARG A 140 10.90 13.04 12.50
C ARG A 140 10.24 13.94 11.47
N ARG A 141 11.03 14.46 10.52
CA ARG A 141 10.51 15.26 9.41
C ARG A 141 9.57 14.43 8.52
N LEU A 142 9.92 13.18 8.21
CA LEU A 142 9.02 12.28 7.47
C LEU A 142 7.68 12.12 8.17
N LEU A 143 7.69 11.79 9.47
CA LEU A 143 6.48 11.58 10.25
C LEU A 143 5.62 12.85 10.31
N GLN A 144 6.25 14.02 10.47
CA GLN A 144 5.54 15.29 10.47
C GLN A 144 4.90 15.56 9.10
N CYS A 145 5.65 15.41 8.01
CA CYS A 145 5.11 15.56 6.66
C CYS A 145 3.95 14.59 6.39
N MET A 146 4.07 13.33 6.81
CA MET A 146 2.98 12.34 6.71
C MET A 146 1.73 12.77 7.46
N ASN A 147 1.89 13.25 8.71
CA ASN A 147 0.76 13.71 9.52
C ASN A 147 0.07 14.94 8.91
N ASP A 148 0.85 15.88 8.39
CA ASP A 148 0.34 17.15 7.88
C ASP A 148 -0.24 17.01 6.47
N ASN A 149 0.37 16.16 5.63
CA ASN A 149 0.03 16.04 4.22
C ASN A 149 -0.89 14.87 3.89
N CYS A 150 -0.92 13.82 4.71
CA CYS A 150 -1.78 12.64 4.50
C CYS A 150 -2.84 12.47 5.60
N PRO A 151 -3.54 13.52 6.06
CA PRO A 151 -4.57 13.35 7.08
C PRO A 151 -5.69 12.44 6.55
N ASP A 152 -6.08 11.45 7.33
CA ASP A 152 -7.18 10.53 7.04
C ASP A 152 -7.05 9.71 5.74
N VAL A 153 -5.85 9.64 5.15
CA VAL A 153 -5.59 8.81 3.95
C VAL A 153 -5.56 7.33 4.31
N PHE A 154 -4.87 6.98 5.39
CA PHE A 154 -4.62 5.60 5.79
C PHE A 154 -5.59 5.16 6.89
N PRO A 155 -6.16 3.95 6.82
CA PRO A 155 -6.91 3.36 7.92
C PRO A 155 -6.08 3.31 9.21
N THR A 156 -6.70 3.58 10.37
CA THR A 156 -5.96 3.64 11.64
C THR A 156 -5.45 2.27 12.10
N ASP A 157 -6.19 1.22 11.80
CA ASP A 157 -5.85 -0.18 12.13
C ASP A 157 -4.64 -0.71 11.36
N TRP A 158 -4.28 -0.06 10.24
CA TRP A 158 -3.06 -0.35 9.51
C TRP A 158 -1.79 0.00 10.29
N CYS A 159 -1.88 0.86 11.31
CA CYS A 159 -0.76 1.22 12.18
C CYS A 159 0.50 1.69 11.41
N LEU A 160 0.30 2.40 10.29
CA LEU A 160 1.37 2.80 9.37
C LEU A 160 2.54 3.53 10.06
N PRO A 161 2.33 4.51 10.98
CA PRO A 161 3.45 5.17 11.67
C PRO A 161 4.31 4.21 12.49
N GLN A 162 3.71 3.18 13.10
CA GLN A 162 4.39 2.18 13.91
C GLN A 162 5.23 1.26 13.04
N GLU A 163 4.63 0.71 11.97
CA GLU A 163 5.34 -0.15 11.01
C GLU A 163 6.50 0.60 10.35
N LEU A 164 6.28 1.86 9.96
CA LEU A 164 7.30 2.74 9.40
C LEU A 164 8.45 3.01 10.40
N ALA A 165 8.14 3.18 11.69
CA ALA A 165 9.15 3.38 12.72
C ALA A 165 9.98 2.11 12.98
N VAL A 166 9.34 0.94 12.97
CA VAL A 166 10.04 -0.35 13.10
C VAL A 166 11.04 -0.52 11.95
N GLU A 167 10.58 -0.35 10.70
CA GLU A 167 11.44 -0.51 9.53
C GLU A 167 12.60 0.49 9.52
N PHE A 168 12.33 1.76 9.84
CA PHE A 168 13.37 2.77 10.00
C PHE A 168 14.42 2.36 11.05
N CYS A 169 13.98 1.85 12.20
CA CYS A 169 14.89 1.39 13.25
C CYS A 169 15.76 0.22 12.79
N LEU A 170 15.19 -0.75 12.08
CA LEU A 170 15.90 -1.90 11.54
C LEU A 170 16.98 -1.48 10.53
N LEU A 171 16.62 -0.66 9.54
CA LEU A 171 17.56 -0.13 8.54
C LEU A 171 18.67 0.71 9.19
N THR A 172 18.31 1.54 10.17
CA THR A 172 19.28 2.34 10.92
C THR A 172 20.25 1.47 11.71
N ASN A 173 19.74 0.45 12.39
CA ASN A 173 20.57 -0.49 13.15
C ASN A 173 21.55 -1.24 12.24
N GLN A 174 21.09 -1.67 11.06
CA GLN A 174 21.93 -2.34 10.07
C GLN A 174 23.10 -1.45 9.63
N GLU A 175 22.83 -0.20 9.23
CA GLU A 175 23.87 0.74 8.79
C GLU A 175 24.85 1.12 9.90
N LEU A 176 24.35 1.36 11.12
CA LEU A 176 25.23 1.66 12.26
C LEU A 176 26.10 0.47 12.66
N THR A 177 25.54 -0.75 12.61
CA THR A 177 26.30 -1.98 12.89
C THR A 177 27.41 -2.19 11.87
N TYR A 178 27.12 -1.96 10.58
CA TYR A 178 28.13 -2.02 9.53
C TYR A 178 29.30 -1.06 9.81
N GLN A 179 29.00 0.19 10.19
CA GLN A 179 30.03 1.19 10.46
C GLN A 179 30.89 0.87 11.67
N LEU A 180 30.28 0.40 12.76
CA LEU A 180 31.00 0.00 13.96
C LEU A 180 31.95 -1.17 13.68
N GLN A 181 31.55 -2.11 12.83
CA GLN A 181 32.42 -3.20 12.41
C GLN A 181 33.57 -2.73 11.52
N ALA A 182 33.31 -1.77 10.62
CA ALA A 182 34.32 -1.20 9.74
C ALA A 182 35.38 -0.38 10.50
N GLU A 183 35.02 0.30 11.58
CA GLU A 183 35.99 1.03 12.44
C GLU A 183 36.81 0.10 13.34
N ALA A 184 36.32 -1.10 13.64
CA ALA A 184 36.99 -2.08 14.47
C ALA A 184 38.01 -2.96 13.71
N ALA A 185 37.99 -2.93 12.38
CA ALA A 185 38.85 -3.72 11.48
C ALA A 185 40.10 -2.93 11.04
#